data_AF-A0A0C1R9H4-F1
#
_entry.id   AF-A0A0C1R9H4-F1
#
_cell.length_a   1.000
_cell.length_b   1.000
_cell.length_c   1.000
_cell.angle_alpha   90.00
_cell.angle_beta   90.00
_cell.angle_gamma   90.00
#
_symmetry.space_group_name_H-M   'P 1'
#
loop_
_entity.id
_entity.type
_entity.pdbx_description
1 polymer ?
#
loop_
_entity_poly.entity_id
_entity_poly.type
_entity_poly.pdbx_seq_one_letter_code
_entity_poly.pdbx_strand_id
1 'polypeptide(L)'
;MTGAEQQALLQQLKSDYRQILIDYFTISDKTLNEKIDKFIKAVFYANIPVPQIIEIHMELIEEFSKQLKLEGRNDEALLDYRLTLIDILAHLCELYRCSIQK
;
A
#
# COMPACT_ATOMS: atom_id res chain seq x y z
N MET A 1 -7.71 -15.69 -13.97
CA MET A 1 -7.97 -15.69 -12.52
C MET A 1 -9.46 -15.90 -12.34
N THR A 2 -9.85 -16.90 -11.56
CA THR A 2 -11.23 -17.02 -11.09
C THR A 2 -11.55 -15.85 -10.13
N GLY A 3 -12.83 -15.50 -9.95
CA GLY A 3 -13.20 -14.41 -9.04
C GLY A 3 -12.67 -14.61 -7.61
N ALA A 4 -12.53 -15.86 -7.17
CA ALA A 4 -11.98 -16.21 -5.86
C ALA A 4 -10.46 -15.96 -5.76
N GLU A 5 -9.68 -16.30 -6.79
CA GLU A 5 -8.24 -16.04 -6.83
C GLU A 5 -7.92 -14.54 -6.85
N GLN A 6 -8.76 -13.76 -7.54
CA GLN A 6 -8.62 -12.30 -7.57
C GLN A 6 -8.92 -11.67 -6.21
N GLN A 7 -9.96 -12.13 -5.52
CA GLN A 7 -10.26 -11.68 -4.16
C GLN A 7 -9.14 -12.06 -3.17
N ALA A 8 -8.60 -13.29 -3.26
CA ALA A 8 -7.50 -13.72 -2.41
C ALA A 8 -6.25 -12.86 -2.61
N LEU A 9 -5.93 -12.52 -3.87
CA LEU A 9 -4.83 -11.62 -4.17
C LEU A 9 -5.05 -10.22 -3.59
N LEU A 10 -6.24 -9.65 -3.74
CA LEU A 10 -6.55 -8.32 -3.20
C LEU A 10 -6.44 -8.29 -1.67
N GLN A 11 -6.88 -9.34 -0.98
CA GLN A 11 -6.71 -9.46 0.47
C GLN A 11 -5.23 -9.54 0.87
N GLN A 12 -4.43 -10.29 0.12
CA GLN A 12 -2.98 -10.34 0.35
C GLN A 12 -2.34 -8.96 0.16
N LEU A 13 -2.67 -8.27 -0.93
CA LEU A 13 -2.17 -6.92 -1.21
C LEU A 13 -2.58 -5.92 -0.12
N LYS A 14 -3.82 -5.98 0.36
CA LYS A 14 -4.28 -5.14 1.49
C LYS A 14 -3.49 -5.42 2.76
N SER A 15 -3.21 -6.70 3.05
CA SER A 15 -2.39 -7.08 4.21
C SER A 15 -0.95 -6.58 4.08
N ASP A 16 -0.34 -6.73 2.91
CA ASP A 16 1.03 -6.27 2.64
C ASP A 16 1.12 -4.73 2.74
N TYR A 17 0.14 -4.01 2.18
CA TYR A 17 0.05 -2.55 2.26
C TYR A 17 -0.13 -2.06 3.71
N ARG A 18 -0.98 -2.74 4.50
CA ARG A 18 -1.15 -2.44 5.92
C ARG A 18 0.18 -2.52 6.67
N GLN A 19 0.97 -3.55 6.39
CA GLN A 19 2.27 -3.70 7.03
C GLN A 19 3.23 -2.58 6.61
N ILE A 20 3.21 -2.17 5.34
CA ILE A 20 4.00 -1.02 4.86
C ILE A 20 3.62 0.25 5.61
N LEU A 21 2.32 0.55 5.78
CA LEU A 21 1.88 1.71 6.55
C LEU A 21 2.43 1.70 7.99
N ILE A 22 2.31 0.57 8.70
CA ILE A 22 2.79 0.45 10.09
C ILE A 22 4.31 0.65 10.17
N ASP A 23 5.04 0.10 9.21
CA ASP A 23 6.50 0.10 9.21
C ASP A 23 7.11 1.40 8.70
N TYR A 24 6.34 2.21 7.95
CA TYR A 24 6.83 3.37 7.21
C TYR A 24 7.56 4.38 8.09
N PHE A 25 7.06 4.59 9.31
CA PHE A 25 7.64 5.54 10.26
C PHE A 25 8.43 4.87 11.39
N THR A 26 8.54 3.54 11.41
CA THR A 26 9.03 2.79 12.58
C THR A 26 10.25 1.90 12.30
N ILE A 27 10.50 1.50 11.06
CA ILE A 27 11.58 0.57 10.69
C ILE A 27 12.65 1.27 9.83
N SER A 28 13.90 0.77 9.89
CA SER A 28 14.99 1.20 9.02
C SER A 28 14.64 1.11 7.53
N ASP A 29 15.06 2.14 6.77
CA ASP A 29 14.83 2.31 5.34
C ASP A 29 15.10 1.07 4.48
N LYS A 30 16.11 0.24 4.83
CA LYS A 30 16.48 -0.92 4.01
C LYS A 30 15.38 -2.00 3.98
N THR A 31 14.85 -2.35 5.15
CA THR A 31 13.80 -3.38 5.25
C THR A 31 12.46 -2.86 4.74
N LEU A 32 12.20 -1.57 4.90
CA LEU A 32 11.01 -0.91 4.36
C LEU A 32 11.02 -0.94 2.82
N ASN A 33 12.15 -0.56 2.19
CA ASN A 33 12.29 -0.58 0.73
C ASN A 33 12.08 -1.97 0.14
N GLU A 34 12.58 -3.03 0.79
CA GLU A 34 12.33 -4.41 0.34
C GLU A 34 10.85 -4.79 0.37
N LYS A 35 10.10 -4.33 1.38
CA LYS A 35 8.65 -4.54 1.47
C LYS A 35 7.89 -3.79 0.40
N ILE A 36 8.26 -2.52 0.17
CA ILE A 36 7.69 -1.69 -0.90
C ILE A 36 7.96 -2.35 -2.25
N ASP A 37 9.20 -2.72 -2.56
CA ASP A 37 9.56 -3.38 -3.82
C ASP A 37 8.75 -4.67 -4.07
N LYS A 38 8.59 -5.50 -3.03
CA LYS A 38 7.80 -6.73 -3.13
C LYS A 38 6.34 -6.43 -3.44
N PHE A 39 5.74 -5.45 -2.75
CA PHE A 39 4.38 -5.01 -2.99
C PHE A 39 4.20 -4.47 -4.41
N ILE A 40 5.09 -3.58 -4.86
CA ILE A 40 5.05 -2.95 -6.19
C ILE A 40 5.15 -4.00 -7.29
N LYS A 41 6.07 -4.98 -7.16
CA LYS A 41 6.17 -6.10 -8.11
C LYS A 41 4.89 -6.91 -8.18
N ALA A 42 4.27 -7.23 -7.04
CA ALA A 42 3.01 -7.97 -7.00
C ALA A 42 1.88 -7.22 -7.70
N VAL A 43 1.73 -5.92 -7.43
CA VAL A 43 0.77 -5.02 -8.08
C VAL A 43 1.00 -4.95 -9.59
N PHE A 44 2.25 -4.79 -10.02
CA PHE A 44 2.63 -4.69 -11.42
C PHE A 44 2.33 -5.99 -12.19
N TYR A 45 2.76 -7.15 -11.68
CA TYR A 45 2.53 -8.43 -12.35
C TYR A 45 1.06 -8.83 -12.42
N ALA A 46 0.28 -8.45 -11.40
CA ALA A 46 -1.16 -8.67 -11.39
C ALA A 46 -1.95 -7.62 -12.19
N ASN A 47 -1.28 -6.64 -12.80
CA ASN A 47 -1.88 -5.56 -13.57
C ASN A 47 -2.99 -4.84 -12.78
N ILE A 48 -2.75 -4.60 -11.50
CA ILE A 48 -3.72 -3.93 -10.62
C ILE A 48 -3.79 -2.45 -11.00
N PRO A 49 -5.00 -1.92 -11.29
CA PRO A 49 -5.16 -0.53 -11.67
C PRO A 49 -4.92 0.39 -10.48
N VAL A 50 -4.27 1.54 -10.72
CA VAL A 50 -3.93 2.54 -9.69
C VAL A 50 -5.11 2.91 -8.78
N PRO A 51 -6.34 3.11 -9.29
CA PRO A 51 -7.51 3.35 -8.43
C PRO A 51 -7.71 2.30 -7.33
N GLN A 52 -7.45 1.01 -7.59
CA GLN A 52 -7.57 -0.04 -6.56
C GLN A 52 -6.52 0.10 -5.45
N ILE A 53 -5.32 0.61 -5.76
CA ILE A 53 -4.29 0.87 -4.75
C ILE A 53 -4.75 2.01 -3.83
N ILE A 54 -5.35 3.04 -4.42
CA ILE A 54 -5.92 4.18 -3.68
C ILE A 54 -7.10 3.72 -2.82
N GLU A 55 -7.96 2.85 -3.34
CA GLU A 55 -9.06 2.25 -2.57
C GLU A 55 -8.53 1.46 -1.35
N ILE A 56 -7.53 0.58 -1.54
CA ILE A 56 -6.87 -0.14 -0.44
C ILE A 56 -6.32 0.83 0.62
N HIS A 57 -5.66 1.91 0.18
CA HIS A 57 -5.15 2.92 1.09
C HIS A 57 -6.28 3.57 1.90
N MET A 58 -7.34 4.05 1.23
CA MET A 58 -8.47 4.72 1.88
C MET A 58 -9.20 3.81 2.87
N GLU A 59 -9.41 2.54 2.53
CA GLU A 59 -10.00 1.56 3.44
C GLU A 59 -9.16 1.37 4.71
N LEU A 60 -7.84 1.27 4.56
CA LEU A 60 -6.93 1.10 5.71
C LEU A 60 -6.87 2.35 6.59
N ILE A 61 -6.88 3.55 6.00
CA ILE A 61 -6.96 4.81 6.75
C ILE A 61 -8.28 4.90 7.52
N GLU A 62 -9.39 4.50 6.92
CA GLU A 62 -10.69 4.47 7.60
C GLU A 62 -10.70 3.46 8.77
N GLU A 63 -10.13 2.27 8.57
CA GLU A 63 -9.97 1.25 9.61
C GLU A 63 -9.12 1.77 10.78
N PHE A 64 -7.98 2.41 10.49
CA PHE A 64 -7.13 3.00 11.52
C PHE A 64 -7.82 4.17 12.25
N SER A 65 -8.56 5.02 11.53
CA SER A 65 -9.32 6.13 12.15
C SER A 65 -10.38 5.59 13.11
N LYS A 66 -11.13 4.57 12.71
CA LYS A 66 -12.10 3.88 13.57
C LYS A 66 -11.43 3.33 14.83
N GLN A 67 -10.29 2.65 14.68
CA GLN A 67 -9.56 2.10 15.82
C GLN A 67 -9.03 3.19 16.77
N LEU A 68 -8.40 4.25 16.24
CA LEU A 68 -7.89 5.36 17.06
C LEU A 68 -9.01 6.05 17.84
N LYS A 69 -10.17 6.27 17.21
CA LYS A 69 -11.35 6.85 17.87
C LYS A 69 -11.87 5.97 19.00
N LEU A 70 -11.87 4.65 18.83
CA LEU A 70 -12.24 3.70 19.89
C LEU A 70 -11.23 3.72 21.05
N GLU A 71 -9.95 3.97 20.76
CA GLU A 71 -8.88 4.13 21.75
C GLU A 71 -8.83 5.54 22.37
N GLY A 72 -9.70 6.47 21.95
CA GLY A 72 -9.71 7.86 22.42
C GLY A 72 -8.51 8.69 21.94
N ARG A 73 -7.87 8.29 20.83
CA ARG A 73 -6.71 8.94 20.23
C ARG A 73 -7.12 9.82 19.04
N ASN A 74 -6.30 10.83 18.76
CA ASN A 74 -6.44 11.68 17.57
C ASN A 74 -5.99 10.92 16.31
N ASP A 75 -6.71 11.11 15.20
CA ASP A 75 -6.44 10.51 13.89
C ASP A 75 -5.72 11.46 12.92
N GLU A 76 -5.30 12.66 13.35
CA GLU A 76 -4.51 13.60 12.53
C GLU A 76 -3.22 13.00 11.98
N ALA A 77 -2.54 12.11 12.73
CA ALA A 77 -1.32 11.43 12.27
C ALA A 77 -1.57 10.53 11.05
N LEU A 78 -2.81 10.15 10.76
CA LEU A 78 -3.13 9.38 9.56
C LEU A 78 -2.92 10.19 8.27
N LEU A 79 -2.87 11.52 8.36
CA LEU A 79 -2.55 12.37 7.20
C LEU A 79 -1.12 12.14 6.69
N ASP A 80 -0.20 11.73 7.56
CA ASP A 80 1.20 11.48 7.19
C ASP A 80 1.34 10.26 6.27
N TYR A 81 0.39 9.30 6.34
CA TYR A 81 0.34 8.17 5.42
C TYR A 81 0.08 8.56 3.96
N ARG A 82 -0.32 9.81 3.68
CA ARG A 82 -0.32 10.34 2.30
C ARG A 82 1.06 10.29 1.67
N LEU A 83 2.12 10.47 2.47
CA LEU A 83 3.50 10.31 1.99
C LEU A 83 3.76 8.87 1.56
N THR A 84 3.32 7.88 2.33
CA THR A 84 3.43 6.46 1.98
C THR A 84 2.71 6.13 0.67
N LEU A 85 1.53 6.71 0.44
CA LEU A 85 0.81 6.53 -0.83
C LEU A 85 1.58 7.15 -2.01
N ILE A 86 2.08 8.37 -1.85
CA ILE A 86 2.87 9.06 -2.89
C ILE A 86 4.11 8.21 -3.24
N ASP A 87 4.79 7.69 -2.23
CA ASP A 87 6.01 6.90 -2.38
C ASP A 87 5.76 5.58 -3.14
N ILE A 88 4.70 4.86 -2.77
CA ILE A 88 4.27 3.65 -3.47
C ILE A 88 3.91 3.95 -4.94
N LEU A 89 3.17 5.03 -5.19
CA LEU A 89 2.82 5.42 -6.56
C LEU A 89 4.06 5.83 -7.37
N ALA A 90 5.02 6.51 -6.75
CA ALA A 90 6.28 6.87 -7.39
C ALA A 90 7.09 5.63 -7.81
N HIS A 91 7.23 4.64 -6.91
CA HIS A 91 7.89 3.37 -7.22
C HIS A 91 7.19 2.60 -8.35
N LEU A 92 5.85 2.59 -8.35
CA LEU A 92 5.07 1.95 -9.40
C LEU A 92 5.27 2.65 -10.75
N CYS A 93 5.21 3.98 -10.77
CA CYS A 93 5.45 4.78 -11.97
C CYS A 93 6.86 4.55 -12.53
N GLU A 94 7.87 4.50 -11.67
CA GLU A 94 9.25 4.23 -12.07
C GLU A 94 9.40 2.83 -12.67
N LEU A 95 8.73 1.83 -12.11
CA LEU A 95 8.71 0.48 -12.65
C LEU A 95 8.04 0.42 -14.03
N TYR A 96 6.88 1.07 -14.20
CA TYR A 96 6.23 1.19 -15.52
C TYR A 96 7.13 1.91 -16.53
N ARG A 97 7.77 3.02 -16.13
CA ARG A 97 8.71 3.78 -16.97
C ARG A 97 9.86 2.91 -17.48
N CYS A 98 10.49 2.16 -16.57
CA CYS A 98 11.57 1.23 -16.91
C CYS A 98 11.12 0.06 -17.79
N SER A 99 9.86 -0.39 -17.65
CA SER A 99 9.32 -1.51 -18.43
C SER A 99 9.02 -1.16 -19.89
N ILE A 100 8.70 0.11 -20.19
CA ILE A 100 8.41 0.60 -21.54
C ILE A 100 9.70 0.89 -22.34
N GLN A 101 10.80 1.17 -21.63
CA GLN A 101 12.10 1.49 -22.23
C GLN A 101 12.96 0.26 -22.58
N LYS A 102 12.45 -0.96 -22.35
CA LYS A 102 13.07 -2.23 -22.74
C LYS A 102 12.24 -2.93 -23.81
#